data_AF-A0A2D7LLI1-F1
#
_entry.id   AF-A0A2D7LLI1-F1
#
_cell.length_a   1.000
_cell.length_b   1.000
_cell.length_c   1.000
_cell.angle_alpha   90.00
_cell.angle_beta   90.00
_cell.angle_gamma   90.00
#
_symmetry.space_group_name_H-M   'P 1'
#
loop_
_entity.id
_entity.type
_entity.pdbx_description
1 polymer ?
#
loop_
_entity_poly.entity_id
_entity_poly.type
_entity_poly.pdbx_seq_one_letter_code
_entity_poly.pdbx_strand_id
1 'polypeptide(L)'
;MHYFVSYFIKICFFIIITNKCIAAEAGMPQLDPKYWASQIFWLIFLFSLLYIIIWKFLLPKITFTIENRKEKIVNDLHQAQKLNEKAKNKLDEYNKMIEDSNTKAKKILSESKQKLDIQLSKKKKELDSDIEKLLKETEEQIIKFKLSAKSSINQISVELAKDLVQQIVKTEVNTSNVSAIVEDVTKRKIEKYL
;
A
#
# COMPACT_ATOMS: atom_id res chain seq x y z
N MET A 1 23.94 -56.62 -9.24
CA MET A 1 24.30 -56.83 -10.66
C MET A 1 25.67 -57.51 -10.81
N HIS A 2 26.77 -56.94 -10.29
CA HIS A 2 28.12 -57.54 -10.45
C HIS A 2 28.31 -58.95 -9.87
N TYR A 3 27.71 -59.26 -8.72
CA TYR A 3 27.82 -60.59 -8.11
C TYR A 3 27.13 -61.70 -8.92
N PHE A 4 26.03 -61.37 -9.62
CA PHE A 4 25.31 -62.32 -10.46
C PHE A 4 26.12 -62.67 -11.72
N VAL A 5 26.75 -61.67 -12.34
CA VAL A 5 27.63 -61.86 -13.50
C VAL A 5 28.88 -62.68 -13.12
N SER A 6 29.47 -62.43 -11.95
CA SER A 6 30.63 -63.19 -11.46
C SER A 6 30.29 -64.66 -11.17
N TYR A 7 29.11 -64.94 -10.60
CA TYR A 7 28.67 -66.30 -10.32
C TYR A 7 28.31 -67.07 -11.61
N PHE A 8 27.70 -66.38 -12.58
CA PHE A 8 27.39 -66.95 -13.90
C PHE A 8 28.67 -67.32 -14.67
N ILE A 9 29.69 -66.46 -14.64
CA ILE A 9 31.01 -66.73 -15.25
C ILE A 9 31.69 -67.93 -14.58
N LYS A 10 31.63 -68.04 -13.24
CA LYS A 10 32.20 -69.19 -12.52
C LYS A 10 31.47 -70.51 -12.83
N ILE A 11 30.15 -70.48 -13.00
CA ILE A 11 29.36 -71.65 -13.41
C ILE A 11 29.72 -72.07 -14.84
N CYS A 12 29.81 -71.12 -15.79
CA CYS A 12 30.25 -71.41 -17.15
C CYS A 12 31.66 -72.02 -17.18
N PHE A 13 32.60 -71.48 -16.39
CA PHE A 13 33.96 -72.00 -16.30
C PHE A 13 34.01 -73.40 -15.66
N PHE A 14 33.18 -73.66 -14.65
CA PHE A 14 33.08 -74.97 -13.99
C PHE A 14 32.46 -76.05 -14.89
N ILE A 15 31.47 -75.69 -15.73
CA ILE A 15 30.88 -76.60 -16.73
C ILE A 15 31.89 -76.96 -17.83
N ILE A 16 32.73 -76.01 -18.24
CA ILE A 16 33.79 -76.25 -19.24
C ILE A 16 34.87 -77.20 -18.69
N ILE A 17 35.21 -77.09 -17.40
CA ILE A 17 36.27 -77.90 -16.77
C ILE A 17 35.80 -79.32 -16.41
N THR A 18 34.50 -79.52 -16.15
CA THR A 18 33.97 -80.82 -15.69
C THR A 18 33.60 -81.79 -16.82
N ASN A 19 33.47 -81.31 -18.06
CA ASN A 19 33.39 -82.21 -19.22
C ASN A 19 34.79 -82.73 -19.55
N LYS A 20 35.13 -83.93 -19.07
CA LYS A 20 36.19 -84.74 -19.68
C LYS A 20 35.88 -84.86 -21.18
N CYS A 21 36.73 -84.30 -22.03
CA CYS A 21 36.67 -84.52 -23.47
C CYS A 21 36.85 -86.01 -23.75
N ILE A 22 35.74 -86.70 -24.00
CA ILE A 22 35.77 -87.99 -24.69
C ILE A 22 36.09 -87.64 -26.15
N ALA A 23 37.34 -87.88 -26.55
CA ALA A 23 37.71 -87.86 -27.95
C ALA A 23 36.96 -89.03 -28.62
N ALA A 24 35.86 -88.70 -29.31
CA ALA A 24 35.16 -89.64 -30.17
C ALA A 24 35.93 -89.77 -31.49
N GLU A 25 36.08 -91.00 -31.97
CA GLU A 25 36.68 -91.36 -33.27
C GLU A 25 35.86 -90.89 -34.50
N ALA A 26 34.79 -90.13 -34.29
CA ALA A 26 33.97 -89.51 -35.31
C ALA A 26 33.97 -87.99 -35.10
N GLY A 27 33.87 -87.21 -36.19
CA GLY A 27 34.05 -85.77 -36.24
C GLY A 27 33.30 -84.95 -35.18
N MET A 28 33.63 -83.66 -35.08
CA MET A 28 33.16 -82.75 -34.03
C MET A 28 31.65 -82.97 -33.72
N PRO A 29 31.28 -83.54 -32.55
CA PRO A 29 29.90 -84.01 -32.27
C PRO A 29 28.82 -82.91 -32.34
N GLN A 30 29.26 -81.65 -32.32
CA GLN A 30 28.40 -80.47 -32.42
C GLN A 30 27.93 -80.20 -33.86
N LEU A 31 28.60 -80.77 -34.87
CA LEU A 31 28.25 -80.66 -36.29
C LEU A 31 27.48 -81.87 -36.82
N ASP A 32 27.19 -82.87 -35.96
CA ASP A 32 26.37 -84.02 -36.33
C ASP A 32 24.90 -83.60 -36.53
N PRO A 33 24.34 -83.71 -37.76
CA PRO A 33 22.97 -83.28 -38.06
C PRO A 33 21.88 -83.98 -37.24
N LYS A 34 22.21 -85.12 -36.63
CA LYS A 34 21.34 -85.90 -35.76
C LYS A 34 20.84 -85.11 -34.54
N TYR A 35 21.62 -84.16 -34.03
CA TYR A 35 21.27 -83.37 -32.85
C TYR A 35 20.60 -82.02 -33.16
N TRP A 36 20.60 -81.59 -34.43
CA TRP A 36 20.07 -80.29 -34.84
C TRP A 36 18.59 -80.13 -34.52
N ALA A 37 17.76 -81.17 -34.70
CA ALA A 37 16.33 -81.10 -34.39
C ALA A 37 16.07 -80.81 -32.90
N SER A 38 16.86 -81.41 -32.00
CA SER A 38 16.75 -81.17 -30.55
C SER A 38 17.26 -79.77 -30.18
N GLN A 39 18.37 -79.32 -30.77
CA GLN A 39 18.89 -77.96 -30.57
C GLN A 39 17.89 -76.90 -31.05
N ILE A 40 17.28 -77.08 -32.22
CA ILE A 40 16.25 -76.17 -32.75
C ILE A 40 15.02 -76.15 -31.84
N PHE A 41 14.58 -77.31 -31.35
CA PHE A 41 13.44 -77.39 -30.44
C PHE A 41 13.69 -76.60 -29.14
N TRP A 42 14.83 -76.82 -28.49
CA TRP A 42 15.18 -76.10 -27.27
C TRP A 42 15.40 -74.60 -27.51
N LEU A 43 15.99 -74.23 -28.65
CA LEU A 43 16.15 -72.83 -29.05
C LEU A 43 14.78 -72.14 -29.15
N ILE A 44 13.84 -72.75 -29.87
CA ILE A 44 12.48 -72.21 -30.05
C ILE A 44 11.74 -72.15 -28.72
N PHE A 45 11.88 -73.19 -27.88
CA PHE A 45 11.25 -73.23 -26.56
C PHE A 45 11.77 -72.11 -25.64
N LEU A 46 13.09 -71.98 -25.51
CA LEU A 46 13.73 -70.92 -24.71
C LEU A 46 13.42 -69.53 -25.24
N PHE A 47 13.47 -69.35 -26.57
CA PHE A 47 13.17 -68.06 -27.20
C PHE A 47 11.70 -67.67 -27.03
N SER A 48 10.77 -68.62 -27.17
CA SER A 48 9.34 -68.39 -26.94
C SER A 48 9.06 -68.05 -25.47
N LEU A 49 9.68 -68.76 -24.53
CA LEU A 49 9.57 -68.47 -23.11
C LEU A 49 10.08 -67.05 -22.79
N LEU A 50 11.25 -66.69 -23.31
CA LEU A 50 11.83 -65.34 -23.16
C LEU A 50 10.92 -64.28 -23.77
N TYR A 51 10.38 -64.51 -24.98
CA TYR A 51 9.47 -63.60 -25.66
C TYR A 51 8.22 -63.31 -24.82
N ILE A 52 7.62 -64.35 -24.23
CA ILE A 52 6.45 -64.20 -23.35
C ILE A 52 6.80 -63.37 -22.10
N ILE A 53 7.99 -63.58 -21.52
CA ILE A 53 8.45 -62.80 -20.35
C ILE A 53 8.60 -61.32 -20.72
N ILE A 54 9.23 -61.01 -21.86
CA ILE A 54 9.43 -59.62 -22.32
C ILE A 54 8.08 -58.97 -22.60
N TRP A 55 7.21 -59.67 -23.34
CA TRP A 55 5.88 -59.17 -23.71
C TRP A 55 5.03 -58.88 -22.49
N LYS A 56 5.01 -59.79 -21.50
CA LYS A 56 4.14 -59.68 -20.34
C LYS A 56 4.71 -58.81 -19.21
N PHE A 57 6.02 -58.64 -19.10
CA PHE A 57 6.62 -57.95 -17.95
C PHE A 57 7.40 -56.69 -18.32
N LEU A 58 8.18 -56.72 -19.40
CA LEU A 58 9.11 -55.64 -19.73
C LEU A 58 8.39 -54.49 -20.46
N LEU A 59 7.59 -54.81 -21.48
CA LEU A 59 6.81 -53.81 -22.22
C LEU A 59 5.83 -53.02 -21.33
N PRO A 60 4.98 -53.63 -20.48
CA PRO A 60 4.06 -52.86 -19.65
C PRO A 60 4.76 -51.92 -18.67
N LYS A 61 5.93 -52.31 -18.12
CA LYS A 61 6.71 -51.45 -17.22
C LYS A 61 7.23 -50.19 -17.91
N ILE A 62 7.71 -50.34 -19.15
CA ILE A 62 8.21 -49.21 -19.95
C ILE A 62 7.04 -48.28 -20.31
N THR A 63 5.94 -48.83 -20.81
CA THR A 63 4.74 -48.06 -21.16
C THR A 63 4.19 -47.30 -19.96
N PHE A 64 4.08 -47.95 -18.78
CA PHE A 64 3.63 -47.30 -17.56
C PHE A 64 4.51 -46.11 -17.17
N THR A 65 5.83 -46.25 -17.27
CA THR A 65 6.78 -45.17 -16.96
C THR A 65 6.64 -44.00 -17.92
N ILE A 66 6.44 -44.27 -19.21
CA ILE A 66 6.25 -43.24 -20.24
C ILE A 66 4.93 -42.50 -19.98
N GLU A 67 3.83 -43.22 -19.72
CA GLU A 67 2.53 -42.60 -19.47
C GLU A 67 2.56 -41.77 -18.18
N ASN A 68 3.15 -42.29 -17.09
CA ASN A 68 3.27 -41.54 -15.84
C ASN A 68 4.10 -40.25 -16.01
N ARG A 69 5.17 -40.27 -16.81
CA ARG A 69 5.95 -39.06 -17.14
C ARG A 69 5.12 -38.08 -17.95
N LYS A 70 4.40 -38.56 -18.96
CA LYS A 70 3.53 -37.74 -19.80
C LYS A 70 2.41 -37.10 -18.98
N GLU A 71 1.73 -37.87 -18.14
CA GLU A 71 0.69 -37.40 -17.22
C GLU A 71 1.25 -36.34 -16.27
N LYS A 72 2.42 -36.59 -15.67
CA LYS A 72 3.09 -35.60 -14.80
C LYS A 72 3.38 -34.30 -15.55
N ILE A 73 3.92 -34.36 -16.76
CA ILE A 73 4.20 -33.16 -17.58
C ILE A 73 2.91 -32.40 -17.89
N VAL A 74 1.86 -33.09 -18.32
CA VAL A 74 0.56 -32.47 -18.63
C VAL A 74 -0.03 -31.81 -17.39
N ASN A 75 0.01 -32.50 -16.25
CA ASN A 75 -0.47 -31.96 -14.98
C ASN A 75 0.38 -30.76 -14.51
N ASP A 76 1.70 -30.83 -14.61
CA ASP A 76 2.60 -29.72 -14.25
C ASP A 76 2.36 -28.50 -15.16
N LEU A 77 2.15 -28.71 -16.47
CA LEU A 77 1.79 -27.65 -17.41
C LEU A 77 0.43 -27.02 -17.08
N HIS A 78 -0.59 -27.84 -16.81
CA HIS A 78 -1.91 -27.35 -16.45
C HIS A 78 -1.89 -26.57 -15.12
N GLN A 79 -1.13 -27.06 -14.13
CA GLN A 79 -0.92 -26.34 -12.87
C GLN A 79 -0.19 -25.01 -13.11
N ALA A 80 0.85 -24.99 -13.93
CA ALA A 80 1.57 -23.77 -14.27
C ALA A 80 0.67 -22.75 -14.98
N GLN A 81 -0.16 -23.20 -15.93
CA GLN A 81 -1.16 -22.35 -16.59
C GLN A 81 -2.17 -21.78 -15.59
N LYS A 82 -2.72 -22.62 -14.72
CA LYS A 82 -3.68 -22.19 -13.68
C LYS A 82 -3.05 -21.20 -12.69
N LEU A 83 -1.79 -21.39 -12.31
CA LEU A 83 -1.06 -20.46 -11.45
C LEU A 83 -0.80 -19.13 -12.17
N ASN A 84 -0.43 -19.17 -13.45
CA ASN A 84 -0.21 -17.98 -14.26
C ASN A 84 -1.52 -17.18 -14.44
N GLU A 85 -2.63 -17.85 -14.72
CA GLU A 85 -3.96 -17.23 -14.81
C GLU A 85 -4.36 -16.58 -13.47
N LYS A 86 -4.20 -17.29 -12.35
CA LYS A 86 -4.44 -16.72 -11.02
C LYS A 86 -3.54 -15.51 -10.73
N ALA A 87 -2.28 -15.56 -11.12
CA ALA A 87 -1.35 -14.43 -10.96
C ALA A 87 -1.80 -13.23 -11.79
N LYS A 88 -2.19 -13.44 -13.05
CA LYS A 88 -2.72 -12.40 -13.93
C LYS A 88 -4.01 -11.78 -13.38
N ASN A 89 -4.94 -12.60 -12.89
CA ASN A 89 -6.19 -12.12 -12.29
C ASN A 89 -5.92 -11.29 -11.02
N LYS A 90 -5.03 -11.76 -10.14
CA LYS A 90 -4.61 -10.98 -8.96
C LYS A 90 -3.92 -9.67 -9.32
N LEU A 91 -3.12 -9.65 -10.39
CA LEU A 91 -2.47 -8.44 -10.88
C LEU A 91 -3.50 -7.43 -11.40
N ASP A 92 -4.52 -7.89 -12.13
CA ASP A 92 -5.63 -7.05 -12.59
C ASP A 92 -6.44 -6.48 -11.42
N GLU A 93 -6.80 -7.31 -10.43
CA GLU A 93 -7.47 -6.88 -9.19
C GLU A 93 -6.64 -5.85 -8.41
N TYR A 94 -5.33 -6.08 -8.30
CA TYR A 94 -4.41 -5.16 -7.64
C TYR A 94 -4.33 -3.81 -8.35
N ASN A 95 -4.22 -3.82 -9.68
CA ASN A 95 -4.21 -2.59 -10.48
C ASN A 95 -5.52 -1.82 -10.34
N LYS A 96 -6.67 -2.50 -10.37
CA LYS A 96 -7.98 -1.89 -10.11
C LYS A 96 -8.05 -1.27 -8.71
N MET A 97 -7.54 -1.98 -7.70
CA MET A 97 -7.50 -1.46 -6.32
C MET A 97 -6.64 -0.19 -6.20
N ILE A 98 -5.51 -0.12 -6.93
CA ILE A 98 -4.68 1.09 -6.99
C ILE A 98 -5.43 2.24 -7.67
N GLU A 99 -6.06 1.97 -8.81
CA GLU A 99 -6.82 2.99 -9.55
C GLU A 99 -8.00 3.54 -8.72
N ASP A 100 -8.75 2.66 -8.09
CA ASP A 100 -9.84 3.02 -7.18
C ASP A 100 -9.34 3.83 -5.98
N SER A 101 -8.21 3.43 -5.40
CA SER A 101 -7.61 4.14 -4.25
C SER A 101 -7.14 5.53 -4.65
N ASN A 102 -6.51 5.67 -5.81
CA ASN A 102 -6.10 6.97 -6.36
C ASN A 102 -7.30 7.87 -6.66
N THR A 103 -8.37 7.29 -7.22
CA THR A 103 -9.62 8.02 -7.49
C THR A 103 -10.29 8.48 -6.20
N LYS A 104 -10.38 7.60 -5.19
CA LYS A 104 -10.90 7.95 -3.86
C LYS A 104 -10.05 9.03 -3.19
N ALA A 105 -8.73 8.93 -3.24
CA ALA A 105 -7.82 9.93 -2.68
C ALA A 105 -8.02 11.31 -3.35
N LYS A 106 -8.10 11.35 -4.68
CA LYS A 106 -8.39 12.59 -5.43
C LYS A 106 -9.75 13.17 -5.06
N LYS A 107 -10.77 12.32 -4.92
CA LYS A 107 -12.12 12.74 -4.50
C LYS A 107 -12.11 13.34 -3.10
N ILE A 108 -11.48 12.67 -2.13
CA ILE A 108 -11.33 13.17 -0.75
C ILE A 108 -10.59 14.51 -0.74
N LEU A 109 -9.50 14.63 -1.50
CA LEU A 109 -8.74 15.88 -1.59
C LEU A 109 -9.61 17.01 -2.13
N SER A 110 -10.37 16.76 -3.20
CA SER A 110 -11.28 17.75 -3.80
C SER A 110 -12.39 18.16 -2.84
N GLU A 111 -13.05 17.19 -2.20
CA GLU A 111 -14.11 17.45 -1.22
C GLU A 111 -13.59 18.21 0.01
N SER A 112 -12.41 17.85 0.52
CA SER A 112 -11.78 18.55 1.64
C SER A 112 -11.39 19.97 1.26
N LYS A 113 -10.84 20.21 0.06
CA LYS A 113 -10.56 21.57 -0.42
C LYS A 113 -11.83 22.41 -0.49
N GLN A 114 -12.90 21.88 -1.10
CA GLN A 114 -14.18 22.58 -1.18
C GLN A 114 -14.76 22.89 0.21
N LYS A 115 -14.71 21.93 1.14
CA LYS A 115 -15.15 22.15 2.54
C LYS A 115 -14.30 23.22 3.23
N LEU A 116 -12.98 23.19 3.05
CA LEU A 116 -12.08 24.19 3.62
C LEU A 116 -12.37 25.58 3.06
N ASP A 117 -12.59 25.73 1.75
CA ASP A 117 -12.92 27.02 1.14
C ASP A 117 -14.26 27.58 1.68
N ILE A 118 -15.27 26.72 1.85
CA ILE A 118 -16.55 27.10 2.47
C ILE A 118 -16.34 27.53 3.93
N GLN A 119 -15.58 26.77 4.71
CA GLN A 119 -15.31 27.12 6.10
C GLN A 119 -14.50 28.42 6.22
N LEU A 120 -13.52 28.62 5.35
CA LEU A 120 -12.68 29.80 5.33
C LEU A 120 -13.48 31.04 4.94
N SER A 121 -14.35 30.94 3.93
CA SER A 121 -15.26 32.04 3.57
C SER A 121 -16.27 32.36 4.68
N LYS A 122 -16.81 31.35 5.37
CA LYS A 122 -17.69 31.55 6.52
C LYS A 122 -16.96 32.24 7.67
N LYS A 123 -15.79 31.74 8.05
CA LYS A 123 -14.94 32.29 9.11
C LYS A 123 -14.53 33.73 8.81
N LYS A 124 -14.20 34.04 7.55
CA LYS A 124 -13.92 35.41 7.11
C LYS A 124 -15.12 36.32 7.32
N LYS A 125 -16.31 35.92 6.86
CA LYS A 125 -17.53 36.71 7.06
C LYS A 125 -17.88 36.94 8.52
N GLU A 126 -17.70 35.92 9.37
CA GLU A 126 -17.87 36.06 10.82
C GLU A 126 -16.88 37.08 11.40
N LEU A 127 -15.60 36.97 11.03
CA LEU A 127 -14.55 37.88 11.49
C LEU A 127 -14.77 39.32 11.01
N ASP A 128 -15.20 39.51 9.76
CA ASP A 128 -15.53 40.83 9.20
C ASP A 128 -16.69 41.46 9.98
N SER A 129 -17.72 40.68 10.32
CA SER A 129 -18.84 41.15 11.14
C SER A 129 -18.42 41.52 12.57
N ASP A 130 -17.52 40.75 13.18
CA ASP A 130 -17.01 41.03 14.51
C ASP A 130 -16.12 42.29 14.52
N ILE A 131 -15.30 42.48 13.47
CA ILE A 131 -14.51 43.70 13.27
C ILE A 131 -15.43 44.92 13.13
N GLU A 132 -16.51 44.82 12.34
CA GLU A 132 -17.48 45.91 12.19
C GLU A 132 -18.15 46.28 13.51
N LYS A 133 -18.51 45.30 14.34
CA LYS A 133 -19.05 45.55 15.68
C LYS A 133 -18.04 46.24 16.58
N LEU A 134 -16.81 45.73 16.62
CA LEU A 134 -15.74 46.30 17.43
C LEU A 134 -15.42 47.74 17.02
N LEU A 135 -15.43 48.03 15.71
CA LEU A 135 -15.26 49.38 15.19
C LEU A 135 -16.36 50.32 15.70
N LYS A 136 -17.63 49.92 15.60
CA LYS A 136 -18.76 50.72 16.11
C LYS A 136 -18.68 50.95 17.62
N GLU A 137 -18.41 49.90 18.39
CA GLU A 137 -18.25 50.02 19.85
C GLU A 137 -17.09 50.95 20.22
N THR A 138 -15.97 50.87 19.49
CA THR A 138 -14.81 51.75 19.70
C THR A 138 -15.13 53.19 19.32
N GLU A 139 -15.85 53.43 18.21
CA GLU A 139 -16.32 54.76 17.82
C GLU A 139 -17.23 55.38 18.89
N GLU A 140 -18.19 54.61 19.42
CA GLU A 140 -19.06 55.05 20.51
C GLU A 140 -18.27 55.37 21.79
N GLN A 141 -17.28 54.55 22.13
CA GLN A 141 -16.40 54.81 23.28
C GLN A 141 -15.56 56.06 23.07
N ILE A 142 -15.03 56.30 21.87
CA ILE A 142 -14.29 57.53 21.52
C ILE A 142 -15.19 58.76 21.68
N ILE A 143 -16.44 58.69 21.21
CA ILE A 143 -17.40 59.81 21.35
C ILE A 143 -17.70 60.07 22.83
N LYS A 144 -17.98 59.02 23.62
CA LYS A 144 -18.22 59.15 25.07
C LYS A 144 -17.00 59.74 25.78
N PHE A 145 -15.80 59.27 25.45
CA PHE A 145 -14.56 59.78 26.01
C PHE A 145 -14.31 61.25 25.63
N LYS A 146 -14.60 61.64 24.38
CA LYS A 146 -14.49 63.04 23.94
C LYS A 146 -15.47 63.95 24.70
N LEU A 147 -16.70 63.48 24.96
CA LEU A 147 -17.68 64.21 25.75
C LEU A 147 -17.28 64.33 27.22
N SER A 148 -16.82 63.24 27.84
CA SER A 148 -16.37 63.27 29.24
C SER A 148 -15.13 64.15 29.40
N ALA A 149 -14.15 64.03 28.51
CA ALA A 149 -12.95 64.87 28.51
C ALA A 149 -13.31 66.35 28.39
N LYS A 150 -14.27 66.71 27.51
CA LYS A 150 -14.76 68.10 27.41
C LYS A 150 -15.36 68.60 28.72
N SER A 151 -16.16 67.78 29.39
CA SER A 151 -16.75 68.12 30.69
C SER A 151 -15.67 68.29 31.77
N SER A 152 -14.72 67.34 31.87
CA SER A 152 -13.62 67.40 32.84
C SER A 152 -12.71 68.62 32.60
N ILE A 153 -12.39 68.94 31.34
CA ILE A 153 -11.62 70.15 30.99
C ILE A 153 -12.38 71.41 31.44
N ASN A 154 -13.70 71.48 31.22
CA ASN A 154 -14.50 72.61 31.69
C ASN A 154 -14.47 72.73 33.22
N GLN A 155 -14.65 71.63 33.95
CA GLN A 155 -14.59 71.64 35.42
C GLN A 155 -13.22 72.11 35.94
N ILE A 156 -12.14 71.54 35.41
CA ILE A 156 -10.75 71.93 35.76
C ILE A 156 -10.50 73.40 35.41
N SER A 157 -11.03 73.88 34.28
CA SER A 157 -10.88 75.29 33.86
C SER A 157 -11.64 76.25 34.78
N VAL A 158 -12.83 75.87 35.26
CA VAL A 158 -13.61 76.66 36.23
C VAL A 158 -12.90 76.72 37.58
N GLU A 159 -12.35 75.59 38.04
CA GLU A 159 -11.59 75.51 39.29
C GLU A 159 -10.31 76.36 39.23
N LEU A 160 -9.50 76.22 38.16
CA LEU A 160 -8.31 77.05 37.91
C LEU A 160 -8.67 78.53 37.81
N ALA A 161 -9.73 78.89 37.08
CA ALA A 161 -10.16 80.28 36.97
C ALA A 161 -10.60 80.86 38.32
N LYS A 162 -11.32 80.08 39.14
CA LYS A 162 -11.71 80.46 40.49
C LYS A 162 -10.48 80.71 41.37
N ASP A 163 -9.53 79.78 41.39
CA ASP A 163 -8.29 79.88 42.18
C ASP A 163 -7.45 81.10 41.77
N LEU A 164 -7.31 81.34 40.47
CA LEU A 164 -6.59 82.51 39.94
C LEU A 164 -7.27 83.82 40.33
N VAL A 165 -8.59 83.94 40.21
CA VAL A 165 -9.31 85.17 40.59
C VAL A 165 -9.26 85.38 42.10
N GLN A 166 -9.35 84.32 42.90
CA GLN A 166 -9.22 84.40 44.36
C GLN A 166 -7.81 84.86 44.78
N GLN A 167 -6.75 84.39 44.11
CA GLN A 167 -5.38 84.85 44.36
C GLN A 167 -5.16 86.32 43.97
N ILE A 168 -5.76 86.78 42.86
CA ILE A 168 -5.56 88.14 42.34
C ILE A 168 -6.41 89.18 43.09
N VAL A 169 -7.69 88.87 43.33
CA VAL A 169 -8.68 89.83 43.87
C VAL A 169 -8.80 89.74 45.39
N LYS A 170 -8.30 88.66 46.02
CA LYS A 170 -8.34 88.40 47.48
C LYS A 170 -9.73 88.46 48.12
N THR A 171 -10.79 88.25 47.34
CA THR A 171 -12.19 88.17 47.80
C THR A 171 -12.83 86.86 47.35
N GLU A 172 -13.83 86.37 48.10
CA GLU A 172 -14.57 85.16 47.73
C GLU A 172 -15.44 85.42 46.49
N VAL A 173 -15.16 84.71 45.41
CA VAL A 173 -15.86 84.86 44.14
C VAL A 173 -16.97 83.81 44.04
N ASN A 174 -18.15 84.25 43.61
CA ASN A 174 -19.30 83.36 43.39
C ASN A 174 -19.02 82.38 42.24
N THR A 175 -19.03 81.08 42.55
CA THR A 175 -18.73 79.98 41.62
C THR A 175 -19.64 79.92 40.40
N SER A 176 -20.87 80.42 40.52
CA SER A 176 -21.86 80.44 39.43
C SER A 176 -21.47 81.42 38.32
N ASN A 177 -20.96 82.60 38.68
CA ASN A 177 -20.53 83.62 37.71
C ASN A 177 -19.28 83.19 36.93
N VAL A 178 -18.33 82.54 37.61
CA VAL A 178 -17.10 82.03 36.97
C VAL A 178 -17.44 80.91 35.99
N SER A 179 -18.33 79.97 36.39
CA SER A 179 -18.81 78.90 35.52
C SER A 179 -19.46 79.45 34.25
N ALA A 180 -20.36 80.43 34.37
CA ALA A 180 -21.06 81.03 33.23
C ALA A 180 -20.09 81.72 32.24
N ILE A 181 -19.07 82.42 32.74
CA ILE A 181 -18.08 83.11 31.89
C ILE A 181 -17.18 82.11 31.17
N VAL A 182 -16.70 81.07 31.88
CA VAL A 182 -15.88 80.02 31.26
C VAL A 182 -16.65 79.28 30.18
N GLU A 183 -17.92 78.98 30.42
CA GLU A 183 -18.78 78.29 29.46
C GLU A 183 -19.07 79.14 28.20
N ASP A 184 -19.25 80.44 28.36
CA ASP A 184 -19.41 81.40 27.25
C ASP A 184 -18.11 81.61 26.44
N VAL A 185 -16.96 81.67 27.10
CA VAL A 185 -15.65 81.73 26.43
C VAL A 185 -15.36 80.43 25.67
N THR A 186 -15.67 79.27 26.26
CA THR A 186 -15.51 77.97 25.62
C THR A 186 -16.38 77.85 24.37
N LYS A 187 -17.65 78.30 24.40
CA LYS A 187 -18.52 78.32 23.21
C LYS A 187 -17.97 79.22 22.10
N ARG A 188 -17.56 80.44 22.43
CA ARG A 188 -16.98 81.39 21.45
C ARG A 188 -15.69 80.90 20.81
N LYS A 189 -14.83 80.19 21.55
CA LYS A 189 -13.58 79.63 21.00
C LYS A 189 -13.84 78.41 20.13
N ILE A 190 -14.81 77.56 20.48
CA ILE A 190 -15.16 76.36 19.69
C ILE A 190 -15.71 76.75 18.30
N GLU A 191 -16.56 77.78 18.19
CA GLU A 191 -17.05 78.30 16.89
C GLU A 191 -15.94 78.86 16.00
N LYS A 192 -14.78 79.24 16.57
CA LYS A 192 -13.65 79.81 15.82
C LYS A 192 -12.71 78.74 15.24
N TYR A 193 -12.81 77.48 15.68
CA TYR A 193 -11.92 76.37 15.30
C TYR A 193 -12.65 75.11 14.78
N LEU A 194 -13.98 75.17 14.67
CA LEU A 194 -14.78 74.30 13.79
C LEU A 194 -14.85 74.94 12.41
#